data_AF-A0AAU4L3Y0-F1
#
_entry.id   AF-A0AAU4L3Y0-F1
#
_cell.length_a   1.000
_cell.length_b   1.000
_cell.length_c   1.000
_cell.angle_alpha   90.00
_cell.angle_beta   90.00
_cell.angle_gamma   90.00
#
_symmetry.space_group_name_H-M   'P 1'
#
loop_
_entity.id
_entity.type
_entity.pdbx_description
1 polymer ?
#
loop_
_entity_poly.entity_id
_entity_poly.type
_entity_poly.pdbx_seq_one_letter_code
_entity_poly.pdbx_strand_id
1 'polypeptide(L)'
;MRKVFIDCGTNLGIVLNRFIRELPDHDFYAFEPNEELLPSIRQEVERAAHSPRVEISNSAVWTHDGTIDLFLGHHESSTVMPGKRVPPMYDQQIDYDSPVPVPATDFSAWLRRTVTADDHVVVKMDIEGAEYPVLSKLLADGTIRLISVLYIEWHYDRFPAMSRADHEQLVRGVSAHVDVREWD
;
A
#
# COMPACT_ATOMS: atom_id res chain seq x y z
N MET A 1 -11.45 20.47 7.94
CA MET A 1 -10.33 19.57 7.62
C MET A 1 -10.88 18.16 7.54
N ARG A 2 -10.92 17.56 6.34
CA ARG A 2 -11.28 16.15 6.17
C ARG A 2 -10.17 15.29 6.78
N LYS A 3 -10.52 14.14 7.34
CA LYS A 3 -9.54 13.16 7.79
C LYS A 3 -9.66 11.93 6.90
N VAL A 4 -8.57 11.48 6.32
CA VAL A 4 -8.54 10.40 5.35
C VAL A 4 -7.51 9.37 5.80
N PHE A 5 -7.91 8.10 5.80
CA PHE A 5 -7.02 6.97 5.97
C PHE A 5 -6.98 6.17 4.66
N ILE A 6 -5.77 5.85 4.19
CA ILE A 6 -5.57 5.09 2.97
C ILE A 6 -4.75 3.85 3.32
N ASP A 7 -5.33 2.68 3.09
CA ASP A 7 -4.70 1.38 3.31
C ASP A 7 -4.22 0.82 1.96
N CYS A 8 -2.91 0.91 1.72
CA CYS A 8 -2.25 0.31 0.57
C CYS A 8 -1.72 -1.08 0.95
N GLY A 9 -2.25 -2.12 0.28
CA GLY A 9 -2.00 -3.52 0.63
C GLY A 9 -2.85 -3.95 1.82
N THR A 10 -4.17 -3.89 1.62
CA THR A 10 -5.16 -4.15 2.67
C THR A 10 -5.19 -5.61 3.13
N ASN A 11 -4.76 -6.55 2.28
CA ASN A 11 -4.68 -7.97 2.58
C ASN A 11 -6.06 -8.50 3.06
N LEU A 12 -6.12 -9.21 4.19
CA LEU A 12 -7.35 -9.75 4.76
C LEU A 12 -8.28 -8.67 5.36
N GLY A 13 -7.86 -7.40 5.46
CA GLY A 13 -8.65 -6.31 6.04
C GLY A 13 -8.64 -6.21 7.57
N ILE A 14 -7.87 -7.05 8.26
CA ILE A 14 -7.79 -7.07 9.73
C ILE A 14 -7.21 -5.73 10.26
N VAL A 15 -6.15 -5.25 9.61
CA VAL A 15 -5.50 -3.97 9.94
C VAL A 15 -6.44 -2.81 9.64
N LEU A 16 -7.12 -2.83 8.48
CA LEU A 16 -8.14 -1.85 8.14
C LEU A 16 -9.23 -1.76 9.22
N ASN A 17 -9.79 -2.89 9.65
CA ASN A 17 -10.81 -2.91 10.72
C ASN A 17 -10.27 -2.29 12.02
N ARG A 18 -9.01 -2.56 12.37
CA ARG A 18 -8.38 -1.93 13.54
C ARG A 18 -8.38 -0.41 13.40
N PHE A 19 -7.92 0.14 12.29
CA PHE A 19 -7.91 1.59 12.06
C PHE A 19 -9.30 2.19 11.99
N ILE A 20 -10.28 1.48 11.40
CA ILE A 20 -11.68 1.90 11.43
C ILE A 20 -12.14 2.13 12.87
N ARG A 21 -11.84 1.22 13.81
CA ARG A 21 -12.20 1.38 15.23
C ARG A 21 -11.48 2.54 15.92
N GLU A 22 -10.19 2.71 15.63
CA GLU A 22 -9.34 3.73 16.27
C GLU A 22 -9.59 5.13 15.71
N LEU A 23 -10.09 5.24 14.47
CA LEU A 23 -10.22 6.47 13.71
C LEU A 23 -11.66 6.68 13.19
N PRO A 24 -12.68 6.77 14.07
CA PRO A 24 -14.09 6.78 13.66
C PRO A 24 -14.51 7.97 12.79
N ASP A 25 -13.75 9.07 12.80
CA ASP A 25 -14.05 10.28 12.01
C ASP A 25 -13.35 10.33 10.63
N HIS A 26 -12.73 9.23 10.19
CA HIS A 26 -12.00 9.20 8.92
C HIS A 26 -12.84 8.61 7.77
N ASP A 27 -12.63 9.14 6.57
CA ASP A 27 -12.96 8.44 5.34
C ASP A 27 -11.84 7.44 5.04
N PHE A 28 -12.20 6.23 4.60
CA PHE A 28 -11.26 5.14 4.34
C PHE A 28 -11.22 4.78 2.85
N TYR A 29 -10.01 4.55 2.35
CA TYR A 29 -9.75 4.00 1.03
C TYR A 29 -8.83 2.80 1.16
N ALA A 30 -9.22 1.67 0.60
CA ALA A 30 -8.49 0.41 0.70
C ALA A 30 -8.11 -0.09 -0.70
N PHE A 31 -6.85 -0.51 -0.87
CA PHE A 31 -6.33 -1.04 -2.13
C PHE A 31 -5.81 -2.46 -1.93
N GLU A 32 -6.39 -3.40 -2.68
CA GLU A 32 -5.97 -4.80 -2.69
C GLU A 32 -6.05 -5.37 -4.12
N PRO A 33 -4.91 -5.73 -4.77
CA PRO A 33 -4.94 -6.30 -6.10
C PRO A 33 -5.50 -7.73 -6.16
N ASN A 34 -5.34 -8.54 -5.11
CA ASN A 34 -5.82 -9.92 -5.11
C ASN A 34 -7.34 -9.98 -4.90
N GLU A 35 -8.08 -10.29 -5.96
CA GLU A 35 -9.54 -10.39 -5.93
C GLU A 35 -10.05 -11.41 -4.88
N GLU A 36 -9.27 -12.47 -4.61
CA GLU A 36 -9.62 -13.51 -3.64
C GLU A 36 -9.71 -12.98 -2.20
N LEU A 37 -9.05 -11.86 -1.89
CA LEU A 37 -9.03 -11.27 -0.54
C LEU A 37 -10.19 -10.28 -0.31
N LEU A 38 -10.83 -9.77 -1.38
CA LEU A 38 -11.90 -8.78 -1.27
C LEU A 38 -13.09 -9.23 -0.40
N PRO A 39 -13.55 -10.50 -0.42
CA PRO A 39 -14.60 -10.95 0.48
C PRO A 39 -14.21 -10.80 1.96
N SER A 40 -12.95 -11.07 2.32
CA SER A 40 -12.43 -10.88 3.68
C SER A 40 -12.46 -9.41 4.08
N ILE A 41 -11.97 -8.53 3.21
CA ILE A 41 -11.97 -7.08 3.46
C ILE A 41 -13.39 -6.56 3.69
N ARG A 42 -14.35 -6.95 2.84
CA ARG A 42 -15.76 -6.55 3.00
C ARG A 42 -16.33 -7.04 4.32
N GLN A 43 -16.07 -8.29 4.70
CA GLN A 43 -16.50 -8.83 5.97
C GLN A 43 -15.92 -8.05 7.16
N GLU A 44 -14.64 -7.67 7.10
CA GLU A 44 -14.00 -6.86 8.14
C GLU A 44 -14.58 -5.44 8.22
N VAL A 45 -14.95 -4.82 7.09
CA VAL A 45 -15.68 -3.54 7.09
C VAL A 45 -17.08 -3.68 7.68
N GLU A 46 -17.83 -4.74 7.33
CA GLU A 46 -19.17 -5.00 7.87
C GLU A 46 -19.18 -5.25 9.38
N ARG A 47 -18.08 -5.80 9.92
CA ARG A 47 -17.89 -6.03 11.37
C ARG A 47 -17.52 -4.78 12.16
N ALA A 48 -17.29 -3.64 11.50
CA ALA A 48 -16.95 -2.40 12.17
C ALA A 48 -18.05 -2.00 13.17
N ALA A 49 -17.63 -1.50 14.34
CA ALA A 49 -18.56 -1.09 15.40
C ALA A 49 -19.39 0.16 15.04
N HIS A 50 -19.00 0.86 13.98
CA HIS A 50 -19.71 1.99 13.38
C HIS A 50 -19.79 1.79 11.86
N SER A 51 -20.48 2.69 11.16
CA SER A 51 -20.60 2.64 9.69
C SER A 51 -19.63 3.62 9.04
N PRO A 52 -18.36 3.22 8.80
CA PRO A 52 -17.39 4.07 8.13
C PRO A 52 -17.76 4.27 6.66
N ARG A 53 -17.35 5.40 6.10
CA ARG A 53 -17.26 5.53 4.65
C ARG A 53 -15.98 4.84 4.19
N VAL A 54 -16.11 3.66 3.58
CA VAL A 54 -14.98 2.88 3.04
C VAL A 54 -15.17 2.67 1.55
N GLU A 55 -14.16 3.01 0.77
CA GLU A 55 -14.07 2.67 -0.65
C GLU A 55 -12.99 1.59 -0.83
N ILE A 56 -13.37 0.43 -1.37
CA ILE A 56 -12.46 -0.69 -1.62
C ILE A 56 -12.16 -0.73 -3.12
N SER A 57 -10.90 -0.62 -3.49
CA SER A 57 -10.39 -0.71 -4.85
C SER A 57 -9.68 -2.05 -5.05
N ASN A 58 -10.14 -2.83 -6.03
CA ASN A 58 -9.44 -4.01 -6.49
C ASN A 58 -8.36 -3.63 -7.50
N SER A 59 -7.26 -3.07 -7.00
CA SER A 59 -6.13 -2.69 -7.84
C SER A 59 -4.82 -2.63 -7.05
N ALA A 60 -3.71 -2.84 -7.74
CA ALA A 60 -2.38 -2.60 -7.21
C ALA A 60 -2.10 -1.10 -7.13
N VAL A 61 -1.54 -0.65 -6.00
CA VAL A 61 -0.97 0.69 -5.87
C VAL A 61 0.31 0.76 -6.67
N TRP A 62 0.34 1.60 -7.70
CA TRP A 62 1.41 1.62 -8.69
C TRP A 62 1.73 3.01 -9.24
N THR A 63 2.56 3.05 -10.30
CA THR A 63 3.11 4.26 -10.90
C THR A 63 2.36 4.76 -12.14
N HIS A 64 1.40 3.99 -12.63
CA HIS A 64 0.57 4.35 -13.77
C HIS A 64 -0.72 3.51 -13.71
N ASP A 65 -1.81 4.07 -14.26
CA ASP A 65 -3.05 3.33 -14.45
C ASP A 65 -2.84 2.27 -15.55
N GLY A 66 -3.46 1.10 -15.40
CA GLY A 66 -3.39 0.04 -16.41
C GLY A 66 -3.53 -1.35 -15.83
N THR A 67 -2.73 -2.28 -16.35
CA THR A 67 -2.64 -3.66 -15.89
C THR A 67 -1.20 -3.96 -15.52
N ILE A 68 -1.00 -4.66 -14.41
CA ILE A 68 0.31 -5.13 -13.96
C ILE A 68 0.20 -6.61 -13.56
N ASP A 69 1.31 -7.32 -13.68
CA ASP A 69 1.41 -8.70 -13.23
C ASP A 69 1.56 -8.75 -11.71
N LEU A 70 0.64 -9.46 -11.05
CA LEU A 70 0.75 -9.85 -9.65
C LEU A 70 1.34 -11.26 -9.57
N PHE A 71 2.49 -11.37 -8.91
CA PHE A 71 3.11 -12.65 -8.59
C PHE A 71 2.61 -13.12 -7.23
N LEU A 72 1.91 -14.25 -7.21
CA LEU A 72 1.29 -14.78 -6.00
C LEU A 72 2.33 -15.53 -5.15
N GLY A 73 2.43 -15.18 -3.88
CA GLY A 73 3.16 -15.95 -2.87
C GLY A 73 2.21 -16.51 -1.82
N HIS A 74 2.69 -16.74 -0.59
CA HIS A 74 1.75 -16.85 0.54
C HIS A 74 1.00 -15.52 0.72
N HIS A 75 -0.11 -15.56 1.45
CA HIS A 75 -1.03 -14.43 1.63
C HIS A 75 -0.37 -13.11 2.12
N GLU A 76 0.82 -13.14 2.70
CA GLU A 76 1.60 -11.97 3.15
C GLU A 76 2.89 -11.80 2.34
N SER A 77 2.87 -12.15 1.05
CA SER A 77 4.07 -12.03 0.23
C SER A 77 3.88 -11.78 -1.26
N SER A 78 2.64 -11.81 -1.75
CA SER A 78 2.33 -11.48 -3.15
C SER A 78 2.86 -10.09 -3.51
N THR A 79 3.41 -9.95 -4.70
CA THR A 79 4.11 -8.72 -5.10
C THR A 79 3.91 -8.45 -6.58
N VAL A 80 3.95 -7.17 -6.97
CA VAL A 80 4.04 -6.75 -8.38
C VAL A 80 5.49 -6.52 -8.83
N MET A 81 6.45 -6.76 -7.94
CA MET A 81 7.88 -6.56 -8.18
C MET A 81 8.57 -7.91 -8.45
N PRO A 82 9.39 -7.99 -9.51
CA PRO A 82 10.20 -9.18 -9.75
C PRO A 82 11.34 -9.30 -8.73
N GLY A 83 11.77 -10.53 -8.45
CA GLY A 83 13.01 -10.81 -7.70
C GLY A 83 12.93 -10.61 -6.19
N LYS A 84 11.72 -10.54 -5.62
CA LYS A 84 11.51 -10.67 -4.18
C LYS A 84 11.88 -12.08 -3.74
N ARG A 85 12.63 -12.19 -2.64
CA ARG A 85 12.90 -13.47 -1.97
C ARG A 85 11.99 -13.58 -0.77
N VAL A 86 11.36 -14.75 -0.63
CA VAL A 86 10.64 -15.13 0.59
C VAL A 86 11.59 -15.95 1.46
N PRO A 87 11.64 -15.73 2.79
CA PRO A 87 12.44 -16.56 3.67
C PRO A 87 12.09 -18.05 3.54
N PRO A 88 13.07 -18.97 3.63
CA PRO A 88 12.84 -20.40 3.44
C PRO A 88 11.99 -21.06 4.53
N MET A 89 11.62 -20.31 5.58
CA MET A 89 10.71 -20.79 6.63
C MET A 89 9.24 -20.85 6.18
N TYR A 90 8.89 -20.21 5.05
CA TYR A 90 7.55 -20.26 4.48
C TYR A 90 7.45 -21.33 3.40
N ASP A 91 6.43 -22.19 3.52
CA ASP A 91 6.21 -23.33 2.62
C ASP A 91 5.86 -22.89 1.18
N GLN A 92 5.23 -21.73 1.03
CA GLN A 92 4.85 -21.18 -0.27
C GLN A 92 5.78 -20.02 -0.65
N GLN A 93 6.52 -20.25 -1.74
CA GLN A 93 7.34 -19.23 -2.40
C GLN A 93 6.50 -18.44 -3.42
N ILE A 94 7.05 -17.34 -3.94
CA ILE A 94 6.39 -16.55 -4.99
C ILE A 94 6.45 -17.31 -6.31
N ASP A 95 5.29 -17.48 -6.95
CA ASP A 95 5.18 -18.01 -8.30
C ASP A 95 5.42 -16.89 -9.32
N TYR A 96 6.63 -16.85 -9.86
CA TYR A 96 7.02 -15.94 -10.94
C TYR A 96 6.70 -16.47 -12.34
N ASP A 97 6.36 -17.75 -12.47
CA ASP A 97 6.08 -18.41 -13.74
C ASP A 97 4.61 -18.28 -14.16
N SER A 98 3.71 -18.03 -13.20
CA SER A 98 2.27 -17.88 -13.41
C SER A 98 1.71 -16.56 -12.86
N PRO A 99 2.14 -15.39 -13.38
CA PRO A 99 1.60 -14.11 -12.92
C PRO A 99 0.10 -13.98 -13.23
N VAL A 100 -0.61 -13.29 -12.34
CA VAL A 100 -2.01 -12.92 -12.52
C VAL A 100 -2.09 -11.45 -12.91
N PRO A 101 -2.60 -11.10 -14.11
CA PRO A 101 -2.76 -9.71 -14.49
C PRO A 101 -3.87 -9.05 -13.67
N VAL A 102 -3.56 -7.94 -13.00
CA VAL A 102 -4.49 -7.18 -12.15
C VAL A 102 -4.54 -5.71 -12.55
N PRO A 103 -5.65 -5.00 -12.26
CA PRO A 103 -5.69 -3.55 -12.44
C PRO A 103 -4.61 -2.86 -11.60
N ALA A 104 -4.00 -1.81 -12.15
CA ALA A 104 -3.05 -0.95 -11.47
C ALA A 104 -3.60 0.49 -11.41
N THR A 105 -3.39 1.15 -10.27
CA THR A 105 -3.76 2.55 -10.05
C THR A 105 -2.49 3.40 -9.97
N ASP A 106 -2.40 4.48 -10.77
CA ASP A 106 -1.42 5.54 -10.53
C ASP A 106 -1.76 6.24 -9.21
N PHE A 107 -1.05 5.86 -8.14
CA PHE A 107 -1.35 6.34 -6.81
C PHE A 107 -1.10 7.85 -6.64
N SER A 108 -0.07 8.38 -7.32
CA SER A 108 0.21 9.81 -7.31
C SER A 108 -0.91 10.61 -7.98
N ALA A 109 -1.37 10.17 -9.15
CA ALA A 109 -2.47 10.80 -9.85
C ALA A 109 -3.80 10.63 -9.11
N TRP A 110 -4.02 9.47 -8.49
CA TRP A 110 -5.18 9.23 -7.64
C TRP A 110 -5.20 10.15 -6.42
N LEU A 111 -4.09 10.30 -5.69
CA LEU A 111 -3.98 11.23 -4.55
C LEU A 111 -4.36 12.66 -4.97
N ARG A 112 -3.80 13.16 -6.09
CA ARG A 112 -4.11 14.52 -6.61
C ARG A 112 -5.60 14.73 -6.88
N ARG A 113 -6.34 13.68 -7.26
CA ARG A 113 -7.77 13.76 -7.56
C ARG A 113 -8.66 13.60 -6.32
N THR A 114 -8.16 12.94 -5.29
CA THR A 114 -8.96 12.52 -4.12
C THR A 114 -8.80 13.43 -2.91
N VAL A 115 -7.61 13.99 -2.68
CA VAL A 115 -7.29 14.79 -1.48
C VAL A 115 -6.72 16.16 -1.86
N THR A 116 -6.75 17.07 -0.89
CA THR A 116 -6.17 18.42 -0.99
C THR A 116 -5.16 18.65 0.13
N ALA A 117 -4.37 19.71 0.03
CA ALA A 117 -3.40 20.07 1.08
C ALA A 117 -4.05 20.48 2.42
N ASP A 118 -5.37 20.75 2.44
CA ASP A 118 -6.13 21.06 3.65
C ASP A 118 -6.68 19.80 4.36
N ASP A 119 -6.52 18.62 3.77
CA ASP A 119 -6.92 17.35 4.35
C ASP A 119 -5.81 16.78 5.24
N HIS A 120 -6.19 16.10 6.32
CA HIS A 120 -5.25 15.30 7.11
C HIS A 120 -5.25 13.87 6.58
N VAL A 121 -4.17 13.48 5.90
CA VAL A 121 -4.08 12.22 5.16
C VAL A 121 -3.07 11.29 5.83
N VAL A 122 -3.56 10.14 6.28
CA VAL A 122 -2.74 9.05 6.81
C VAL A 122 -2.70 7.94 5.77
N VAL A 123 -1.51 7.47 5.42
CA VAL A 123 -1.32 6.33 4.53
C VAL A 123 -0.65 5.20 5.31
N LYS A 124 -1.21 4.00 5.28
CA LYS A 124 -0.49 2.75 5.57
C LYS A 124 -0.04 2.17 4.24
N MET A 125 1.24 1.86 4.11
CA MET A 125 1.82 1.31 2.89
C MET A 125 2.66 0.09 3.21
N ASP A 126 2.14 -1.06 2.84
CA ASP A 126 2.89 -2.31 2.80
C ASP A 126 2.34 -3.06 1.59
N ILE A 127 3.10 -2.96 0.50
CA ILE A 127 2.76 -3.38 -0.87
C ILE A 127 3.92 -4.18 -1.47
N GLU A 128 4.68 -4.82 -0.59
CA GLU A 128 5.60 -5.91 -0.89
C GLU A 128 6.67 -5.60 -1.94
N GLY A 129 7.28 -4.42 -1.85
CA GLY A 129 8.35 -3.92 -2.71
C GLY A 129 7.91 -2.79 -3.64
N ALA A 130 6.61 -2.66 -3.91
CA ALA A 130 6.10 -1.58 -4.74
C ALA A 130 6.21 -0.20 -4.07
N GLU A 131 6.58 -0.13 -2.77
CA GLU A 131 6.80 1.13 -2.05
C GLU A 131 7.84 2.00 -2.76
N TYR A 132 8.91 1.38 -3.26
CA TYR A 132 10.05 2.08 -3.84
C TYR A 132 9.69 2.85 -5.12
N PRO A 133 9.14 2.20 -6.17
CA PRO A 133 8.72 2.93 -7.37
C PRO A 133 7.59 3.92 -7.07
N VAL A 134 6.63 3.57 -6.20
CA VAL A 134 5.52 4.46 -5.84
C VAL A 134 6.03 5.71 -5.12
N LEU A 135 6.84 5.59 -4.07
CA LEU A 135 7.39 6.72 -3.32
C LEU A 135 8.36 7.57 -4.16
N SER A 136 9.17 6.93 -5.01
CA SER A 136 10.04 7.65 -5.95
C SER A 136 9.21 8.54 -6.88
N LYS A 137 8.08 8.01 -7.38
CA LYS A 137 7.15 8.79 -8.18
C LYS A 137 6.47 9.89 -7.35
N LEU A 138 5.99 9.61 -6.14
CA LEU A 138 5.37 10.62 -5.26
C LEU A 138 6.31 11.80 -4.97
N LEU A 139 7.61 11.54 -4.82
CA LEU A 139 8.65 12.56 -4.68
C LEU A 139 8.81 13.38 -5.98
N ALA A 140 8.96 12.71 -7.12
CA ALA A 140 9.11 13.36 -8.42
C ALA A 140 7.90 14.21 -8.79
N ASP A 141 6.71 13.72 -8.45
CA ASP A 141 5.41 14.38 -8.69
C ASP A 141 5.07 15.47 -7.66
N GLY A 142 5.81 15.54 -6.55
CA GLY A 142 5.54 16.45 -5.42
C GLY A 142 4.29 16.10 -4.60
N THR A 143 3.60 15.00 -4.93
CA THR A 143 2.36 14.54 -4.29
C THR A 143 2.58 13.91 -2.93
N ILE A 144 3.83 13.56 -2.59
CA ILE A 144 4.20 13.13 -1.24
C ILE A 144 3.76 14.14 -0.16
N ARG A 145 3.69 15.44 -0.51
CA ARG A 145 3.28 16.52 0.40
C ARG A 145 1.78 16.54 0.70
N LEU A 146 0.99 15.75 -0.02
CA LEU A 146 -0.43 15.54 0.29
C LEU A 146 -0.62 14.55 1.44
N ILE A 147 0.44 13.83 1.83
CA ILE A 147 0.40 12.85 2.92
C ILE A 147 0.89 13.54 4.19
N SER A 148 0.09 13.48 5.26
CA SER A 148 0.46 14.01 6.57
C SER A 148 1.30 13.01 7.38
N VAL A 149 0.92 11.73 7.36
CA VAL A 149 1.60 10.63 8.05
C VAL A 149 1.68 9.42 7.12
N LEU A 150 2.85 8.80 7.03
CA LEU A 150 3.09 7.56 6.29
C LEU A 150 3.54 6.46 7.26
N TYR A 151 2.68 5.48 7.50
CA TYR A 151 3.04 4.19 8.08
C TYR A 151 3.54 3.28 6.97
N ILE A 152 4.72 2.68 7.11
CA ILE A 152 5.34 1.90 6.03
C ILE A 152 6.16 0.71 6.53
N GLU A 153 6.01 -0.43 5.85
CA GLU A 153 6.92 -1.57 5.95
C GLU A 153 7.92 -1.53 4.79
N TRP A 154 9.20 -1.48 5.12
CA TRP A 154 10.24 -1.38 4.10
C TRP A 154 10.74 -2.75 3.68
N HIS A 155 10.44 -3.13 2.44
CA HIS A 155 10.75 -4.45 1.94
C HIS A 155 12.14 -4.63 1.29
N TYR A 156 13.09 -3.69 1.40
CA TYR A 156 14.33 -3.75 0.61
C TYR A 156 15.18 -4.99 0.86
N ASP A 157 15.18 -5.49 2.10
CA ASP A 157 15.92 -6.68 2.53
C ASP A 157 15.47 -7.96 1.82
N ARG A 158 14.22 -7.96 1.32
CA ARG A 158 13.65 -9.02 0.49
C ARG A 158 14.07 -8.93 -0.99
N PHE A 159 14.69 -7.84 -1.45
CA PHE A 159 15.09 -7.61 -2.85
C PHE A 159 16.61 -7.55 -3.03
N PRO A 160 17.27 -8.61 -3.55
CA PRO A 160 18.74 -8.68 -3.64
C PRO A 160 19.35 -7.63 -4.58
N ALA A 161 18.58 -7.20 -5.57
CA ALA A 161 18.98 -6.19 -6.53
C ALA A 161 18.92 -4.76 -5.97
N MET A 162 18.27 -4.56 -4.82
CA MET A 162 18.13 -3.25 -4.19
C MET A 162 19.31 -3.00 -3.25
N SER A 163 20.05 -1.91 -3.49
CA SER A 163 21.15 -1.56 -2.61
C SER A 163 20.65 -0.86 -1.35
N ARG A 164 21.33 -1.07 -0.22
CA ARG A 164 21.08 -0.33 1.02
C ARG A 164 21.20 1.19 0.82
N ALA A 165 22.11 1.62 -0.05
CA ALA A 165 22.32 3.04 -0.34
C ALA A 165 21.09 3.67 -1.04
N ASP A 166 20.50 2.96 -2.01
CA ASP A 166 19.28 3.42 -2.70
C ASP A 166 18.09 3.46 -1.75
N HIS A 167 17.94 2.43 -0.91
CA HIS A 167 16.92 2.40 0.15
C HIS A 167 17.07 3.61 1.09
N GLU A 168 18.25 3.82 1.66
CA GLU A 168 18.49 4.94 2.58
C GLU A 168 18.31 6.31 1.90
N GLN A 169 18.66 6.44 0.62
CA GLN A 169 18.43 7.67 -0.14
C GLN A 169 16.94 7.96 -0.28
N LEU A 170 16.14 6.95 -0.61
CA LEU A 170 14.69 7.11 -0.74
C LEU A 170 14.05 7.44 0.62
N VAL A 171 14.42 6.72 1.69
CA VAL A 171 13.93 6.97 3.05
C VAL A 171 14.19 8.41 3.48
N ARG A 172 15.41 8.93 3.24
CA ARG A 172 15.74 10.34 3.51
C ARG A 172 14.89 11.31 2.70
N GLY A 173 14.67 11.02 1.41
CA GLY A 173 13.85 11.85 0.53
C GLY A 173 12.40 11.93 0.99
N VAL A 174 11.81 10.79 1.37
CA VAL A 174 10.45 10.71 1.89
C VAL A 174 10.33 11.43 3.24
N SER A 175 11.22 11.13 4.18
CA SER A 175 11.20 11.68 5.54
C SER A 175 11.44 13.21 5.59
N ALA A 176 11.97 13.80 4.51
CA ALA A 176 12.10 15.25 4.38
C ALA A 176 10.76 15.96 4.09
N HIS A 177 9.70 15.21 3.80
CA HIS A 177 8.41 15.75 3.35
C HIS A 177 7.20 15.25 4.13
N VAL A 178 7.27 14.08 4.77
CA VAL A 178 6.17 13.46 5.50
C VAL A 178 6.67 12.87 6.83
N ASP A 179 5.82 12.83 7.85
CA ASP A 179 6.06 12.09 9.09
C ASP A 179 6.02 10.58 8.80
N VAL A 180 7.19 9.95 8.71
CA VAL A 180 7.33 8.51 8.44
C VAL A 180 7.37 7.74 9.76
N ARG A 181 6.55 6.69 9.84
CA ARG A 181 6.47 5.79 10.98
C ARG A 181 6.62 4.37 10.46
N GLU A 182 7.41 3.56 11.16
CA GLU A 182 7.53 2.14 10.84
C GLU A 182 6.20 1.44 11.12
N TRP A 183 5.86 0.51 10.24
CA TRP A 183 4.75 -0.43 10.38
C TRP A 183 5.34 -1.77 10.81
N ASP A 184 5.05 -2.18 12.05
CA ASP A 184 5.40 -3.46 12.67
C ASP A 184 4.16 -4.10 13.32
#